data_AF-A0A952B231-F1
#
_entry.id   AF-A0A952B231-F1
#
_cell.length_a   1.000
_cell.length_b   1.000
_cell.length_c   1.000
_cell.angle_alpha   90.00
_cell.angle_beta   90.00
_cell.angle_gamma   90.00
#
_symmetry.space_group_name_H-M   'P 1'
#
loop_
_entity.id
_entity.type
_entity.pdbx_description
1 polymer ?
#
loop_
_entity_poly.entity_id
_entity_poly.type
_entity_poly.pdbx_seq_one_letter_code
_entity_poly.pdbx_strand_id
1 'polypeptide(L)'
;MKRKAMASKRDRQVKVVKRNRKRGRRNEKVTAEAMGFDLKGLYGGEDAKSESFSAEYKDRKKFVGFGWMEQAIRNCPSGKIPLVVIHITHQRRSKDLVMMRLSDWVDWYGKIGDA
;
A
#
# COMPACT_ATOMS: atom_id res chain seq x y z
N MET A 1 8.70 39.61 17.58
CA MET A 1 9.43 38.70 16.66
C MET A 1 8.89 37.24 16.65
N LYS A 2 8.66 36.59 17.81
CA LYS A 2 8.22 35.17 17.90
C LYS A 2 6.89 34.81 17.21
N ARG A 3 5.89 35.72 17.16
CA ARG A 3 4.57 35.47 16.54
C ARG A 3 4.64 35.26 15.01
N LYS A 4 5.46 36.04 14.29
CA LYS A 4 5.66 35.88 12.83
C LYS A 4 6.35 34.56 12.46
N ALA A 5 7.30 34.11 13.28
CA ALA A 5 7.98 32.82 13.09
C ALA A 5 7.03 31.61 13.31
N MET A 6 6.11 31.70 14.28
CA MET A 6 5.10 30.65 14.51
C MET A 6 4.05 30.56 13.39
N ALA A 7 3.58 31.71 12.87
CA ALA A 7 2.66 31.74 11.73
C ALA A 7 3.29 31.09 10.48
N SER A 8 4.56 31.42 10.18
CA SER A 8 5.34 30.83 9.10
C SER A 8 5.51 29.30 9.23
N LYS A 9 5.73 28.80 10.46
CA LYS A 9 5.83 27.35 10.74
C LYS A 9 4.49 26.64 10.50
N ARG A 10 3.36 27.25 10.91
CA ARG A 10 2.00 26.73 10.68
C ARG A 10 1.67 26.66 9.19
N ASP A 11 1.98 27.71 8.43
CA ASP A 11 1.74 27.73 6.98
C ASP A 11 2.56 26.68 6.24
N ARG A 12 3.83 26.49 6.64
CA ARG A 12 4.67 25.42 6.10
C ARG A 12 4.09 24.04 6.40
N GLN A 13 3.60 23.81 7.61
CA GLN A 13 2.96 22.56 8.01
C GLN A 13 1.68 22.30 7.19
N VAL A 14 0.84 23.31 7.00
CA VAL A 14 -0.38 23.21 6.16
C VAL A 14 -0.02 22.83 4.72
N LYS A 15 0.99 23.47 4.12
CA LYS A 15 1.46 23.14 2.77
C LYS A 15 1.97 21.70 2.67
N VAL A 16 2.72 21.23 3.66
CA VAL A 16 3.21 19.84 3.73
C VAL A 16 2.04 18.85 3.81
N VAL A 17 1.06 19.12 4.66
CA VAL A 17 -0.14 18.28 4.79
C VAL A 17 -0.92 18.21 3.47
N LYS A 18 -1.15 19.35 2.81
CA LYS A 18 -1.83 19.38 1.50
C LYS A 18 -1.08 18.56 0.44
N ARG A 19 0.25 18.68 0.39
CA ARG A 19 1.09 17.91 -0.54
C ARG A 19 1.05 16.43 -0.24
N ASN A 20 1.14 16.04 1.03
CA ASN A 20 1.09 14.64 1.44
C ASN A 20 -0.28 14.00 1.12
N ARG A 21 -1.38 14.73 1.34
CA ARG A 21 -2.73 14.30 0.95
C ARG A 21 -2.84 14.07 -0.57
N LYS A 22 -2.33 15.00 -1.38
CA LYS A 22 -2.34 14.86 -2.85
C LYS A 22 -1.51 13.64 -3.30
N ARG A 23 -0.38 13.38 -2.65
CA ARG A 23 0.45 12.20 -2.91
C ARG A 23 -0.28 10.90 -2.54
N GLY A 24 -0.87 10.83 -1.36
CA GLY A 24 -1.66 9.67 -0.90
C GLY A 24 -2.78 9.35 -1.89
N ARG A 25 -3.59 10.35 -2.24
CA ARG A 25 -4.68 10.19 -3.21
C ARG A 25 -4.21 9.71 -4.58
N ARG A 26 -3.03 10.16 -5.04
CA ARG A 26 -2.45 9.69 -6.31
C ARG A 26 -2.06 8.22 -6.22
N ASN A 27 -1.44 7.81 -5.11
CA ASN A 27 -1.09 6.41 -4.86
C ASN A 27 -2.33 5.53 -4.84
N GLU A 28 -3.34 5.91 -4.05
CA GLU A 28 -4.61 5.16 -3.94
C GLU A 28 -5.28 4.97 -5.30
N LYS A 29 -5.36 6.03 -6.10
CA LYS A 29 -5.95 5.97 -7.44
C LYS A 29 -5.23 4.97 -8.35
N VAL A 30 -3.90 5.07 -8.45
CA VAL A 30 -3.12 4.20 -9.34
C VAL A 30 -3.19 2.75 -8.91
N THR A 31 -3.12 2.47 -7.60
CA THR A 31 -3.21 1.11 -7.09
C THR A 31 -4.60 0.51 -7.29
N ALA A 32 -5.66 1.28 -7.02
CA ALA A 32 -7.05 0.84 -7.25
C ALA A 32 -7.29 0.51 -8.73
N GLU A 33 -6.85 1.36 -9.65
CA GLU A 33 -6.96 1.13 -11.10
C GLU A 33 -6.20 -0.12 -11.56
N ALA A 34 -5.01 -0.39 -10.98
CA ALA A 34 -4.24 -1.58 -11.30
C ALA A 34 -4.94 -2.87 -10.84
N MET A 35 -5.61 -2.82 -9.68
CA MET A 35 -6.32 -3.97 -9.09
C MET A 35 -7.75 -4.13 -9.61
N GLY A 36 -8.31 -3.11 -10.27
CA GLY A 36 -9.74 -3.06 -10.64
C GLY A 36 -10.65 -2.85 -9.44
N PHE A 37 -10.21 -2.08 -8.43
CA PHE A 37 -10.98 -1.82 -7.21
C PHE A 37 -11.68 -0.46 -7.27
N ASP A 38 -12.84 -0.38 -6.62
CA ASP A 38 -13.60 0.85 -6.43
C ASP A 38 -12.95 1.73 -5.34
N LEU A 39 -12.45 2.90 -5.72
CA LEU A 39 -11.88 3.87 -4.79
C LEU A 39 -12.97 4.52 -3.92
N LYS A 40 -12.88 4.40 -2.60
CA LYS A 40 -13.83 4.99 -1.64
C LYS A 40 -13.41 6.37 -1.15
N GLY A 41 -12.12 6.60 -0.97
CA GLY A 41 -11.55 7.88 -0.52
C GLY A 41 -11.66 8.14 1.00
N LEU A 42 -11.43 9.40 1.40
CA LEU A 42 -11.06 9.82 2.78
C LEU A 42 -12.11 9.64 3.89
N TYR A 43 -13.29 9.10 3.62
CA TYR A 43 -14.37 9.01 4.61
C TYR A 43 -14.26 7.74 5.47
N GLY A 44 -13.26 7.71 6.35
CA GLY A 44 -13.25 6.90 7.59
C GLY A 44 -13.40 5.38 7.48
N GLY A 45 -13.26 4.79 6.29
CA GLY A 45 -13.36 3.35 6.04
C GLY A 45 -12.14 2.82 5.27
N GLU A 46 -12.37 1.84 4.40
CA GLU A 46 -11.37 1.31 3.46
C GLU A 46 -10.97 2.33 2.39
N ASP A 47 -9.75 2.24 1.86
CA ASP A 47 -9.28 3.12 0.78
C ASP A 47 -9.93 2.74 -0.57
N ALA A 48 -10.01 1.44 -0.84
CA ALA A 48 -10.68 0.87 -2.01
C ALA A 48 -11.26 -0.51 -1.73
N LYS A 49 -12.16 -0.98 -2.60
CA LYS A 49 -12.82 -2.28 -2.41
C LYS A 49 -13.13 -3.01 -3.71
N SER A 50 -13.41 -4.28 -3.58
CA SER A 50 -14.11 -5.09 -4.58
C SER A 50 -15.17 -5.95 -3.88
N GLU A 51 -15.77 -6.91 -4.58
CA GLU A 51 -16.69 -7.87 -3.96
C GLU A 51 -16.04 -8.65 -2.81
N SER A 52 -14.80 -9.11 -3.02
CA SER A 52 -14.10 -10.01 -2.10
C SER A 52 -13.05 -9.31 -1.21
N PHE A 53 -12.69 -8.06 -1.49
CA PHE A 53 -11.57 -7.40 -0.84
C PHE A 53 -11.90 -6.01 -0.31
N SER A 54 -11.43 -5.74 0.91
CA SER A 54 -11.33 -4.42 1.51
C SER A 54 -9.86 -4.03 1.59
N ALA A 55 -9.47 -2.93 0.93
CA ALA A 55 -8.07 -2.57 0.74
C ALA A 55 -7.69 -1.29 1.49
N GLU A 56 -6.48 -1.35 2.07
CA GLU A 56 -5.79 -0.20 2.66
C GLU A 56 -4.48 0.02 1.91
N TYR A 57 -4.22 1.24 1.47
CA TYR A 57 -3.04 1.61 0.70
C TYR A 57 -2.10 2.49 1.52
N LYS A 58 -0.83 2.09 1.57
CA LYS A 58 0.22 2.85 2.25
C LYS A 58 1.40 3.09 1.34
N ASP A 59 1.78 4.36 1.21
CA ASP A 59 3.04 4.76 0.60
C ASP A 59 4.08 5.06 1.70
N ARG A 60 5.26 4.44 1.59
CA ARG A 60 6.39 4.61 2.51
C ARG A 60 7.67 4.72 1.70
N LYS A 61 8.60 5.57 2.17
CA LYS A 61 9.94 5.69 1.55
C LYS A 61 10.80 4.44 1.71
N LYS A 62 10.58 3.69 2.79
CA LYS A 62 11.30 2.46 3.13
C LYS A 62 10.32 1.52 3.80
N PHE A 63 10.44 0.24 3.50
CA PHE A 63 9.67 -0.82 4.12
C PHE A 63 10.57 -2.04 4.31
N VAL A 64 10.65 -2.57 5.52
CA VAL A 64 11.57 -3.66 5.86
C VAL A 64 11.26 -4.92 5.04
N GLY A 65 9.97 -5.20 4.79
CA GLY A 65 9.56 -6.36 4.00
C GLY A 65 9.98 -6.32 2.53
N PHE A 66 10.42 -5.17 2.02
CA PHE A 66 10.93 -5.08 0.65
C PHE A 66 12.17 -5.95 0.45
N GLY A 67 13.11 -5.96 1.40
CA GLY A 67 14.31 -6.80 1.31
C GLY A 67 13.99 -8.30 1.33
N TRP A 68 12.98 -8.71 2.12
CA TRP A 68 12.50 -10.10 2.13
C TRP A 68 11.91 -10.50 0.78
N MET A 69 11.18 -9.58 0.14
CA MET A 69 10.63 -9.80 -1.19
C MET A 69 11.75 -9.93 -2.24
N GLU A 70 12.76 -9.06 -2.22
CA GLU A 70 13.92 -9.18 -3.13
C GLU A 70 14.64 -10.52 -2.98
N GLN A 71 14.76 -11.04 -1.75
CA GLN A 71 15.31 -12.37 -1.52
C GLN A 71 14.39 -13.47 -2.08
N ALA A 72 13.08 -13.38 -1.86
CA ALA A 72 12.11 -14.34 -2.40
C ALA A 72 12.16 -14.37 -3.94
N ILE A 73 12.29 -13.22 -4.59
CA ILE A 73 12.40 -13.09 -6.05
C ILE A 73 13.67 -13.76 -6.57
N ARG A 74 14.82 -13.41 -5.98
CA ARG A 74 16.13 -13.95 -6.40
C ARG A 74 16.19 -15.47 -6.32
N ASN A 75 15.53 -16.05 -5.31
CA ASN A 75 15.53 -17.48 -5.05
C ASN A 75 14.35 -18.21 -5.74
N CYS A 76 13.47 -17.48 -6.43
CA CYS A 76 12.31 -18.07 -7.07
C CYS A 76 12.74 -18.81 -8.34
N PRO A 77 12.48 -20.13 -8.46
CA PRO A 77 12.76 -20.84 -9.71
C PRO A 77 11.83 -20.35 -10.82
N SER A 78 12.27 -20.52 -12.07
CA SER A 78 11.47 -20.16 -13.24
C SER A 78 10.09 -20.81 -13.21
N GLY A 79 9.07 -20.06 -13.61
CA GLY A 79 7.68 -20.52 -13.65
C GLY A 79 6.95 -20.52 -12.30
N LYS A 80 7.56 -20.02 -11.21
CA LYS A 80 6.89 -19.83 -9.92
C LYS A 80 6.68 -18.36 -9.59
N ILE A 81 5.70 -18.09 -8.72
CA ILE A 81 5.42 -16.76 -8.18
C ILE A 81 6.14 -16.61 -6.84
N PRO A 82 6.98 -15.57 -6.66
CA PRO A 82 7.64 -15.32 -5.38
C PRO A 82 6.62 -14.91 -4.31
N LEU A 83 6.76 -15.50 -3.12
CA LEU A 83 5.86 -15.26 -2.00
C LEU A 83 6.66 -15.08 -0.72
N VAL A 84 6.28 -14.11 0.09
CA VAL A 84 6.81 -13.91 1.43
C VAL A 84 5.70 -14.24 2.43
N VAL A 85 5.98 -15.17 3.34
CA VAL A 85 5.09 -15.50 4.46
C VAL A 85 5.77 -15.08 5.75
N ILE A 86 5.13 -14.19 6.50
CA ILE A 86 5.67 -13.60 7.72
C ILE A 86 4.90 -14.14 8.91
N HIS A 87 5.62 -14.82 9.79
CA HIS A 87 5.13 -15.23 11.10
C HIS A 87 5.73 -14.37 12.18
N ILE A 88 4.91 -13.92 13.13
CA ILE A 88 5.38 -13.24 14.33
C ILE A 88 5.46 -14.28 15.45
N THR A 89 6.65 -14.45 16.03
CA THR A 89 6.89 -15.41 17.12
C THR A 89 5.86 -15.23 18.23
N HIS A 90 5.37 -16.35 18.77
CA HIS A 90 4.32 -16.42 19.79
C HIS A 90 2.91 -15.98 19.34
N GLN A 91 2.70 -15.73 18.04
CA GLN A 91 1.34 -15.57 17.50
C GLN A 91 0.78 -16.88 16.93
N ARG A 92 -0.54 -16.93 16.74
CA ARG A 92 -1.18 -18.04 16.02
C ARG A 92 -0.88 -17.94 14.53
N ARG A 93 -0.63 -19.08 13.87
CA ARG A 93 -0.36 -19.16 12.42
C ARG A 93 -1.48 -18.62 11.54
N SER A 94 -2.72 -18.60 12.03
CA SER A 94 -3.85 -17.96 11.34
C SER A 94 -3.73 -16.44 11.19
N LYS A 95 -2.72 -15.82 11.81
CA LYS A 95 -2.39 -14.40 11.68
C LYS A 95 -1.13 -14.14 10.84
N ASP A 96 -0.54 -15.17 10.24
CA ASP A 96 0.63 -15.00 9.38
C ASP A 96 0.24 -14.13 8.18
N LEU A 97 1.13 -13.22 7.80
CA LEU A 97 0.92 -12.33 6.67
C LEU A 97 1.49 -12.96 5.41
N VAL A 98 0.72 -12.91 4.34
CA VAL A 98 1.17 -13.30 3.00
C VAL A 98 1.38 -12.03 2.18
N MET A 99 2.55 -11.93 1.55
CA MET A 99 2.94 -10.77 0.77
C MET A 99 3.47 -11.21 -0.58
N MET A 100 3.05 -10.51 -1.63
CA MET A 100 3.52 -10.66 -3.02
C MET A 100 3.68 -9.28 -3.66
N ARG A 101 4.34 -9.22 -4.83
CA ARG A 101 4.36 -7.97 -5.60
C ARG A 101 2.99 -7.72 -6.22
N LEU A 102 2.61 -6.45 -6.34
CA LEU A 102 1.39 -6.06 -7.03
C LEU A 102 1.38 -6.52 -8.50
N SER A 103 2.54 -6.52 -9.18
CA SER A 103 2.63 -7.04 -10.55
C SER A 103 2.25 -8.51 -10.62
N ASP A 104 2.80 -9.34 -9.72
CA ASP A 104 2.50 -10.77 -9.68
C ASP A 104 1.04 -11.04 -9.31
N TRP A 105 0.46 -10.19 -8.44
CA TRP A 105 -0.97 -10.23 -8.14
C TRP A 105 -1.80 -9.97 -9.39
N VAL A 106 -1.50 -8.89 -10.12
CA VAL A 106 -2.24 -8.50 -11.33
C VAL A 106 -2.08 -9.55 -12.43
N ASP A 107 -0.90 -10.13 -12.59
CA ASP A 107 -0.65 -11.20 -13.55
C ASP A 107 -1.43 -12.48 -13.19
N TRP A 108 -1.61 -12.76 -11.89
CA TRP A 108 -2.32 -13.95 -11.42
C TRP A 108 -3.85 -13.80 -11.42
N TYR A 109 -4.36 -12.68 -10.89
CA TYR A 109 -5.80 -12.44 -10.70
C TYR A 109 -6.44 -11.60 -11.81
N GLY A 110 -5.66 -10.91 -12.63
CA GLY A 110 -6.17 -9.88 -13.53
C GLY A 110 -6.75 -8.68 -12.78
N LYS A 111 -7.65 -7.95 -13.45
CA LYS A 111 -8.48 -6.92 -12.81
C LYS A 111 -9.76 -7.55 -12.30
N ILE A 112 -10.01 -7.44 -11.00
CA ILE A 112 -11.13 -8.13 -10.34
C ILE A 112 -12.51 -7.55 -10.74
N GLY A 113 -12.54 -6.39 -11.44
CA GLY A 113 -13.78 -5.75 -11.92
C GLY A 113 -14.18 -6.03 -13.37
N ASP A 114 -13.43 -6.86 -14.11
CA ASP A 114 -13.70 -7.18 -15.52
C ASP A 114 -14.32 -8.59 -15.71
N ALA A 115 -14.75 -9.23 -14.62
CA ALA A 115 -15.42 -10.54 -14.61
C ALA A 115 -16.95 -10.42 -14.51
#